data_AF-A0AAE5HCL0-F1
#
_entry.id   AF-A0AAE5HCL0-F1
#
_cell.length_a   1.000
_cell.length_b   1.000
_cell.length_c   1.000
_cell.angle_alpha   90.00
_cell.angle_beta   90.00
_cell.angle_gamma   90.00
#
_symmetry.space_group_name_H-M   'P 1'
#
loop_
_entity.id
_entity.type
_entity.pdbx_description
1 polymer ?
#
loop_
_entity_poly.entity_id
_entity_poly.type
_entity_poly.pdbx_seq_one_letter_code
_entity_poly.pdbx_strand_id
1 'polypeptide(L)'
;MATKIFDKDTILDLTVNFVPLGILAVFIGIFVFADPWGFDLRASLPMYLIMFSMVISLGILTYISGKAIAGDEKKAEVYSQGQAFLDGAEPIDPHGHGENSEETDEHESKTDPENEEH
;
A
#
# COMPACT_ATOMS: atom_id res chain seq x y z
N MET A 1 -4.57 4.91 -21.34
CA MET A 1 -4.72 4.94 -19.87
C MET A 1 -3.97 3.76 -19.32
N ALA A 2 -2.85 3.96 -18.63
CA ALA A 2 -2.07 2.86 -18.06
C ALA A 2 -2.79 2.42 -16.78
N THR A 3 -3.36 1.22 -16.79
CA THR A 3 -3.91 0.55 -15.61
C THR A 3 -2.82 0.54 -14.55
N LYS A 4 -2.96 1.36 -13.50
CA LYS A 4 -2.01 1.41 -12.40
C LYS A 4 -2.34 0.22 -11.50
N ILE A 5 -1.76 -0.93 -11.82
CA ILE A 5 -2.03 -2.24 -11.20
C ILE A 5 -1.63 -2.26 -9.71
N PHE A 6 -0.96 -1.23 -9.18
CA PHE A 6 -0.68 -1.07 -7.75
C PHE A 6 -0.58 0.40 -7.37
N ASP A 7 -1.08 0.74 -6.18
CA ASP A 7 -0.90 2.09 -5.65
C ASP A 7 0.54 2.41 -5.29
N LYS A 8 0.85 3.72 -5.25
CA LYS A 8 2.22 4.19 -4.98
C LYS A 8 2.69 3.72 -3.60
N ASP A 9 1.76 3.67 -2.64
CA ASP A 9 2.01 3.24 -1.28
C ASP A 9 2.23 1.72 -1.22
N THR A 10 1.42 0.93 -1.95
CA THR A 10 1.63 -0.51 -2.11
C THR A 10 3.00 -0.83 -2.73
N ILE A 11 3.39 -0.10 -3.78
CA ILE A 11 4.71 -0.25 -4.41
C ILE A 11 5.82 0.16 -3.43
N LEU A 12 5.61 1.21 -2.64
CA LEU A 12 6.57 1.70 -1.66
C LEU A 12 6.84 0.64 -0.58
N ASP A 13 5.78 0.07 0.02
CA ASP A 13 5.88 -0.94 1.07
C ASP A 13 6.57 -2.22 0.56
N LEU A 14 6.19 -2.69 -0.63
CA LEU A 14 6.82 -3.85 -1.27
C LEU A 14 8.29 -3.58 -1.57
N THR A 15 8.63 -2.37 -2.04
CA THR A 15 10.02 -2.00 -2.35
C THR A 15 10.86 -1.90 -1.08
N VAL A 16 10.34 -1.30 0.00
CA VAL A 16 11.05 -1.19 1.29
C VAL A 16 11.40 -2.56 1.86
N ASN A 17 10.56 -3.58 1.65
CA ASN A 17 10.84 -4.96 2.03
C ASN A 17 11.81 -5.67 1.05
N PHE A 18 11.72 -5.36 -0.24
CA PHE A 18 12.55 -5.98 -1.27
C PHE A 18 14.01 -5.50 -1.25
N VAL A 19 14.27 -4.25 -0.86
CA VAL A 19 15.63 -3.68 -0.80
C VAL A 19 16.55 -4.49 0.14
N PRO A 20 16.17 -4.78 1.39
CA PRO A 20 16.97 -5.64 2.27
C PRO A 20 17.23 -7.03 1.67
N LEU A 21 16.24 -7.63 0.99
CA LEU A 21 16.41 -8.93 0.33
C LEU A 21 17.48 -8.87 -0.78
N GLY A 22 17.48 -7.80 -1.58
CA GLY A 22 18.50 -7.56 -2.60
C GLY A 22 19.90 -7.42 -2.01
N ILE A 23 20.05 -6.65 -0.92
CA ILE A 23 21.33 -6.47 -0.22
C ILE A 23 21.83 -7.82 0.32
N LEU A 24 20.98 -8.60 0.98
CA LEU A 24 21.33 -9.93 1.48
C LEU A 24 21.77 -10.85 0.34
N ALA A 25 21.04 -10.88 -0.77
CA ALA A 25 21.39 -11.72 -1.91
C ALA A 25 22.77 -11.37 -2.50
N VAL A 26 23.11 -10.08 -2.59
CA VAL A 26 24.44 -9.63 -3.04
C VAL A 26 25.52 -10.13 -2.10
N PHE A 27 25.36 -9.93 -0.79
CA PHE A 27 26.36 -10.39 0.18
C PHE A 27 26.50 -11.91 0.17
N ILE A 28 25.39 -12.66 0.14
CA ILE A 28 25.41 -14.12 0.01
C ILE A 28 26.23 -14.51 -1.22
N GLY A 29 25.98 -13.89 -2.37
CA GLY A 29 26.75 -14.15 -3.60
C GLY A 29 28.24 -13.91 -3.41
N ILE A 30 28.62 -12.77 -2.83
CA ILE A 30 30.03 -12.46 -2.54
C ILE A 30 30.65 -13.52 -1.63
N PHE A 31 29.98 -13.89 -0.55
CA PHE A 31 30.48 -14.90 0.39
C PHE A 31 30.61 -16.29 -0.23
N VAL A 32 29.68 -16.67 -1.12
CA VAL A 32 29.68 -17.96 -1.80
C VAL A 32 30.76 -18.05 -2.88
N PHE A 33 30.99 -16.97 -3.65
CA PHE A 33 31.89 -17.02 -4.80
C PHE A 33 33.30 -16.50 -4.52
N ALA A 34 33.45 -15.48 -3.66
CA ALA A 34 34.75 -14.86 -3.39
C ALA A 34 35.42 -15.40 -2.12
N ASP A 35 34.64 -15.97 -1.19
CA ASP A 35 35.10 -16.50 0.11
C ASP A 35 36.26 -15.71 0.75
N PRO A 36 36.09 -14.40 1.03
CA PRO A 36 37.20 -13.50 1.35
C PRO A 36 37.92 -13.79 2.69
N TRP A 37 37.35 -14.65 3.55
CA TRP A 37 37.92 -15.02 4.84
C TRP A 37 38.19 -16.52 4.98
N GLY A 38 37.91 -17.31 3.94
CA GLY A 38 38.07 -18.77 3.91
C GLY A 38 36.88 -19.53 4.52
N PHE A 39 36.68 -20.76 4.04
CA PHE A 39 35.59 -21.63 4.46
C PHE A 39 36.00 -22.56 5.62
N ASP A 40 35.43 -22.33 6.80
CA ASP A 40 35.48 -23.27 7.93
C ASP A 40 34.06 -23.70 8.30
N LEU A 41 33.80 -25.01 8.34
CA LEU A 41 32.45 -25.52 8.54
C LEU A 41 31.84 -25.11 9.89
N ARG A 42 32.64 -24.92 10.93
CA ARG A 42 32.14 -24.58 12.27
C ARG A 42 31.73 -23.11 12.34
N ALA A 43 32.45 -22.24 11.65
CA ALA A 43 32.15 -20.81 11.59
C ALA A 43 31.12 -20.46 10.49
N SER A 44 31.28 -21.02 9.29
CA SER A 44 30.47 -20.68 8.12
C SER A 44 29.05 -21.26 8.20
N LEU A 45 28.86 -22.45 8.78
CA LEU A 45 27.54 -23.08 8.85
C LEU A 45 26.50 -22.24 9.62
N PRO A 46 26.74 -21.79 10.87
CA PRO A 46 25.77 -20.94 11.59
C PRO A 46 25.57 -19.60 10.89
N MET A 47 26.62 -19.00 10.31
CA MET A 47 26.53 -17.76 9.53
C MET A 47 25.57 -17.92 8.34
N TYR A 48 25.78 -18.94 7.50
CA TYR A 48 24.92 -19.20 6.35
C TYR A 48 23.50 -19.56 6.78
N LEU A 49 23.32 -20.37 7.83
CA LEU A 49 21.98 -20.70 8.34
C LEU A 49 21.18 -19.47 8.75
N ILE A 50 21.79 -18.57 9.53
CA ILE A 50 21.15 -17.31 9.93
C ILE A 50 20.84 -16.47 8.70
N MET A 51 21.82 -16.29 7.81
CA MET A 51 21.67 -15.45 6.62
C MET A 51 20.58 -15.97 5.67
N PHE A 52 20.55 -17.28 5.37
CA PHE A 52 19.51 -17.90 4.56
C PHE A 52 18.14 -17.87 5.26
N SER A 53 18.09 -18.08 6.58
CA SER A 53 16.82 -17.97 7.32
C SER A 53 16.23 -16.58 7.21
N MET A 54 17.06 -15.52 7.28
CA MET A 54 16.60 -14.14 7.11
C MET A 54 16.06 -13.89 5.71
N VAL A 55 16.72 -14.38 4.66
CA VAL A 55 16.22 -14.29 3.29
C VAL A 55 14.87 -14.99 3.14
N ILE A 56 14.74 -16.20 3.68
CA ILE A 56 13.50 -16.98 3.60
C ILE A 56 12.37 -16.30 4.37
N SER A 57 12.60 -15.94 5.64
CA SER A 57 11.62 -15.28 6.48
C SER A 57 11.15 -13.96 5.88
N LEU A 58 12.09 -13.13 5.40
CA LEU A 58 11.75 -11.85 4.81
C LEU A 58 11.04 -12.01 3.46
N GLY A 59 11.46 -12.96 2.63
CA GLY A 59 10.78 -13.28 1.37
C GLY A 59 9.34 -13.77 1.60
N ILE A 60 9.12 -14.60 2.63
CA ILE A 60 7.78 -15.04 3.04
C ILE A 60 6.94 -13.84 3.48
N LEU A 61 7.48 -12.97 4.35
CA LEU A 61 6.78 -11.76 4.81
C LEU A 61 6.44 -10.82 3.65
N THR A 62 7.39 -10.60 2.73
CA THR A 62 7.18 -9.81 1.50
C THR A 62 6.02 -10.36 0.68
N TYR A 63 6.02 -11.69 0.47
CA TYR A 63 5.00 -12.35 -0.33
C TYR A 63 3.62 -12.29 0.33
N ILE A 64 3.55 -12.54 1.65
CA ILE A 64 2.29 -12.45 2.40
C ILE A 64 1.77 -11.02 2.36
N SER A 65 2.63 -10.01 2.57
CA SER A 65 2.26 -8.60 2.49
C SER A 65 1.70 -8.25 1.12
N GLY A 66 2.39 -8.59 0.02
CA GLY A 66 1.90 -8.31 -1.32
C GLY A 66 0.61 -9.05 -1.67
N LYS A 67 0.47 -10.31 -1.23
CA LYS A 67 -0.75 -11.09 -1.43
C LYS A 67 -1.93 -10.51 -0.65
N ALA A 68 -1.72 -10.04 0.57
CA ALA A 68 -2.76 -9.41 1.38
C ALA A 68 -3.25 -8.11 0.74
N ILE A 69 -2.32 -7.24 0.31
CA ILE A 69 -2.66 -5.93 -0.28
C ILE A 69 -3.42 -6.10 -1.61
N ALA A 70 -2.95 -7.00 -2.49
CA ALA A 70 -3.66 -7.31 -3.74
C ALA A 70 -5.06 -7.94 -3.53
N GLY A 71 -5.33 -8.46 -2.34
CA GLY A 71 -6.64 -8.99 -1.94
C GLY A 71 -7.59 -7.90 -1.45
N ASP A 72 -7.09 -6.99 -0.62
CA ASP A 72 -7.88 -5.89 -0.03
C ASP A 72 -8.25 -4.82 -1.05
N GLU A 73 -7.37 -4.52 -2.03
CA GLU A 73 -7.67 -3.57 -3.12
C GLU A 73 -8.90 -3.98 -3.95
N LYS A 74 -9.29 -5.26 -3.95
CA LYS A 74 -10.49 -5.74 -4.67
C LYS A 74 -11.80 -5.53 -3.90
N LYS A 75 -11.72 -5.19 -2.61
CA LYS A 75 -12.87 -5.05 -1.70
C LYS A 75 -13.00 -3.65 -1.12
N ALA A 76 -12.00 -2.80 -1.28
CA ALA A 76 -12.04 -1.44 -0.78
C ALA A 76 -13.04 -0.60 -1.58
N GLU A 77 -14.11 -0.18 -0.92
CA GLU A 77 -15.01 0.86 -1.41
C GLU A 77 -14.23 2.17 -1.49
N VAL A 78 -14.16 2.75 -2.69
CA VAL A 78 -13.44 4.01 -2.92
C VAL A 78 -14.43 5.15 -2.72
N TYR A 79 -14.25 5.90 -1.65
CA TYR A 79 -15.02 7.12 -1.40
C TYR A 79 -14.31 8.34 -1.99
N SER A 80 -15.08 9.32 -2.46
CA SER A 80 -14.53 10.61 -2.88
C SER A 80 -13.66 11.22 -1.76
N GLN A 81 -12.50 11.76 -2.13
CA GLN A 81 -11.56 12.36 -1.18
C GLN A 81 -12.26 13.46 -0.37
N GLY A 82 -12.42 13.26 0.94
CA GLY A 82 -13.14 14.17 1.84
C GLY A 82 -14.55 13.75 2.24
N GLN A 83 -15.13 12.70 1.64
CA GLN A 83 -16.46 12.19 1.98
C GLN A 83 -16.45 10.93 2.86
N ALA A 84 -15.27 10.35 3.12
CA ALA A 84 -15.12 9.14 3.94
C ALA A 84 -15.60 9.28 5.41
N PHE A 85 -15.86 10.52 5.87
CA PHE A 85 -16.32 10.83 7.23
C PHE A 85 -17.78 11.37 7.26
N LEU A 86 -18.44 11.45 6.11
CA LEU A 86 -19.82 11.94 6.01
C LEU A 86 -20.79 10.75 6.08
N ASP A 87 -21.69 10.76 7.06
CA ASP A 87 -22.78 9.79 7.15
C ASP A 87 -23.64 9.87 5.87
N GLY A 88 -23.69 8.77 5.11
CA GLY A 88 -24.45 8.69 3.85
C GLY A 88 -23.66 8.95 2.58
N ALA A 89 -22.33 9.03 2.62
CA ALA A 89 -21.51 9.10 1.41
C ALA A 89 -21.64 7.78 0.61
N GLU A 90 -22.04 7.90 -0.65
CA GLU A 90 -22.13 6.75 -1.55
C GLU A 90 -20.73 6.42 -2.11
N PRO A 91 -20.29 5.15 -2.04
CA PRO A 91 -19.03 4.74 -2.66
C PRO A 91 -19.03 5.07 -4.15
N ILE A 92 -17.90 5.52 -4.69
CA ILE A 92 -17.74 5.64 -6.14
C ILE A 92 -17.70 4.21 -6.69
N ASP A 93 -18.75 3.79 -7.38
CA ASP A 93 -18.80 2.51 -8.06
C ASP A 93 -17.79 2.50 -9.23
N PRO A 94 -16.71 1.68 -9.19
CA PRO A 94 -15.73 1.63 -10.27
C PRO A 94 -16.28 0.95 -11.55
N HIS A 95 -17.51 0.41 -11.52
CA HIS A 95 -18.14 -0.29 -12.65
C HIS A 95 -19.51 0.28 -13.08
N GLY A 96 -19.94 1.40 -12.50
CA GLY A 96 -21.20 2.05 -12.86
C GLY A 96 -21.10 2.85 -14.17
N HIS A 97 -21.87 2.42 -15.17
CA HIS A 97 -22.18 3.23 -16.35
C HIS A 97 -22.70 4.60 -15.91
N GLY A 98 -22.13 5.67 -16.47
CA GLY A 98 -22.52 7.03 -16.14
C GLY A 98 -24.01 7.26 -16.37
N GLU A 99 -24.67 7.83 -15.37
CA GLU A 99 -25.86 8.63 -15.60
C GLU A 99 -25.65 10.01 -14.97
N ASN A 100 -25.82 10.96 -15.87
CA ASN A 100 -25.89 12.39 -15.68
C ASN A 100 -27.21 12.69 -14.94
N SER A 101 -27.16 13.35 -13.80
CA SER A 101 -28.31 14.02 -13.19
C SER A 101 -27.78 15.19 -12.38
N GLU A 102 -27.65 16.33 -13.04
CA GLU A 102 -28.64 17.42 -12.99
C GLU A 102 -28.52 18.23 -11.69
N GLU A 103 -27.78 19.32 -11.85
CA GLU A 103 -28.03 20.64 -11.28
C GLU A 103 -29.44 20.80 -10.70
N THR A 104 -29.54 21.09 -9.40
CA THR A 104 -30.62 21.95 -8.90
C THR A 104 -30.10 22.75 -7.70
N ASP A 105 -30.05 24.06 -7.93
CA ASP A 105 -29.87 25.15 -6.98
C ASP A 105 -30.92 25.11 -5.85
N GLU A 106 -30.76 26.08 -4.92
CA GLU A 106 -31.79 26.69 -4.08
C GLU A 106 -31.97 26.15 -2.64
N HIS A 107 -31.24 26.76 -1.69
CA HIS A 107 -31.95 27.39 -0.57
C HIS A 107 -31.17 28.58 0.02
N GLU A 108 -31.58 29.77 -0.42
CA GLU A 108 -31.43 31.03 0.29
C GLU A 108 -31.95 30.87 1.74
N SER A 109 -31.18 31.29 2.74
CA SER A 109 -31.73 31.67 4.04
C SER A 109 -31.21 33.05 4.38
N LYS A 110 -32.03 34.05 4.02
CA LYS A 110 -31.83 35.45 4.35
C LYS A 110 -31.72 35.63 5.86
N THR A 111 -30.71 36.39 6.24
CA THR A 111 -30.46 36.95 7.56
C THR A 111 -31.62 37.84 8.00
N ASP A 112 -32.06 37.61 9.22
CA ASP A 112 -32.99 38.44 10.01
C ASP A 112 -32.32 39.77 10.40
N PRO A 113 -32.98 40.93 10.22
CA PRO A 113 -32.70 42.09 11.02
C PRO A 113 -33.95 42.62 11.74
N GLU A 114 -33.80 42.72 13.06
CA GLU A 114 -34.17 43.86 13.92
C GLU A 114 -35.57 44.50 13.83
N ASN A 115 -36.25 44.42 14.98
CA ASN A 115 -36.62 45.56 15.83
C ASN A 115 -37.90 46.38 15.55
N GLU A 116 -38.55 46.67 16.68
CA GLU A 116 -39.36 47.86 17.03
C GLU A 116 -40.73 48.16 16.38
N GLU A 117 -41.72 48.09 17.29
CA GLU A 117 -42.73 49.12 17.60
C GLU A 117 -43.89 49.46 16.64
N HIS A 118 -45.05 49.54 17.31
CA HIS A 118 -46.35 50.16 17.00
C HIS A 118 -47.41 49.38 16.21
#